data_AF-A0A7C5TF68-F1
#
_entry.id   AF-A0A7C5TF68-F1
#
_cell.length_a   1.000
_cell.length_b   1.000
_cell.length_c   1.000
_cell.angle_alpha   90.00
_cell.angle_beta   90.00
_cell.angle_gamma   90.00
#
_symmetry.space_group_name_H-M   'P 1'
#
loop_
_entity.id
_entity.type
_entity.pdbx_description
1 polymer ?
#
loop_
_entity_poly.entity_id
_entity_poly.type
_entity_poly.pdbx_seq_one_letter_code
_entity_poly.pdbx_strand_id
1 'polypeptide(L)'
;LMLIVNELDGVIGWLTYIGHQLAVEGKRSLDEVLESAIELALGELRNFLTGRSARYRILIKQLTVKRNWRELKSLIESAEGKALNDKSLYVLLKELMDHGIVEKVNNEYVLSDPILRRAALRL
;
A
#
# COMPACT_ATOMS: atom_id res chain seq x y z
N LEU A 1 -5.56 16.06 17.00
CA LEU A 1 -6.55 16.00 15.89
C LEU A 1 -6.01 16.60 14.58
N MET A 2 -5.52 17.84 14.54
CA MET A 2 -4.94 18.43 13.31
C MET A 2 -3.72 17.67 12.72
N LEU A 3 -2.88 17.05 13.57
CA LEU A 3 -1.75 16.19 13.13
C LEU A 3 -2.20 14.87 12.47
N ILE A 4 -3.34 14.32 12.90
CA ILE A 4 -3.84 13.00 12.47
C ILE A 4 -4.39 13.06 11.04
N VAL A 5 -4.98 14.19 10.65
CA VAL A 5 -5.54 14.38 9.30
C VAL A 5 -4.43 14.42 8.24
N ASN A 6 -3.29 15.03 8.58
CA ASN A 6 -2.14 15.11 7.67
C ASN A 6 -1.37 13.78 7.55
N GLU A 7 -1.38 12.93 8.57
CA GLU A 7 -0.71 11.62 8.50
C GLU A 7 -1.51 10.54 7.77
N LEU A 8 -2.83 10.71 7.64
CA LEU A 8 -3.73 9.73 7.03
C LEU A 8 -4.26 10.16 5.66
N ASP A 9 -3.84 11.33 5.16
CA ASP A 9 -4.29 11.92 3.89
C ASP A 9 -5.82 11.91 3.70
N GLY A 10 -6.57 12.01 4.81
CA GLY A 10 -8.03 12.01 4.76
C GLY A 10 -8.70 10.66 4.41
N VAL A 11 -7.98 9.52 4.49
CA VAL A 11 -8.61 8.20 4.32
C VAL A 11 -9.58 7.94 5.47
N ILE A 12 -10.86 8.10 5.17
CA ILE A 12 -11.98 8.08 6.13
C ILE A 12 -12.00 6.78 6.96
N GLY A 13 -11.60 5.65 6.35
CA GLY A 13 -11.50 4.36 7.03
C GLY A 13 -10.53 4.38 8.21
N TRP A 14 -9.31 4.91 8.02
CA TRP A 14 -8.31 5.01 9.07
C TRP A 14 -8.69 6.04 10.14
N LEU A 15 -9.28 7.17 9.75
CA LEU A 15 -9.78 8.17 10.71
C LEU A 15 -10.87 7.59 11.62
N THR A 16 -11.78 6.78 11.07
CA THR A 16 -12.86 6.13 11.83
C THR A 16 -12.29 5.07 12.77
N TYR A 17 -11.37 4.22 12.28
CA TYR A 17 -10.70 3.21 13.09
C TYR A 17 -9.97 3.85 14.28
N ILE A 18 -9.16 4.88 14.02
CA ILE A 18 -8.36 5.58 15.02
C ILE A 18 -9.26 6.30 16.04
N GLY A 19 -10.35 6.94 15.58
CA GLY A 19 -11.34 7.56 16.45
C GLY A 19 -12.00 6.55 17.40
N HIS A 20 -12.39 5.38 16.90
CA HIS A 20 -12.95 4.31 17.73
C HIS A 20 -11.93 3.80 18.77
N GLN A 21 -10.70 3.53 18.34
CA GLN A 21 -9.63 3.01 19.19
C GLN A 21 -9.28 3.96 20.36
N LEU A 22 -9.25 5.27 20.08
CA LEU A 22 -8.97 6.29 21.10
C LEU A 22 -10.18 6.56 22.01
N ALA A 23 -11.39 6.67 21.45
CA ALA A 23 -12.56 7.12 22.21
C ALA A 23 -13.28 6.00 22.96
N VAL A 24 -13.21 4.75 22.46
CA VAL A 24 -14.00 3.62 22.98
C VAL A 24 -13.12 2.59 23.69
N GLU A 25 -11.95 2.25 23.14
CA GLU A 25 -11.08 1.20 23.68
C GLU A 25 -10.06 1.72 24.70
N GLY A 26 -9.97 3.04 24.91
CA GLY A 26 -9.12 3.64 25.93
C GLY A 26 -7.62 3.47 25.69
N LYS A 27 -7.19 3.26 24.43
CA LYS A 27 -5.77 3.24 24.07
C LYS A 27 -5.10 4.56 24.46
N ARG A 28 -3.89 4.47 25.03
CA ARG A 28 -3.31 5.55 25.84
C ARG A 28 -2.48 6.53 25.04
N SER A 29 -2.11 6.19 23.81
CA SER A 29 -1.33 7.07 22.93
C SER A 29 -1.70 6.92 21.45
N LEU A 30 -1.45 7.99 20.69
CA LEU A 30 -1.61 8.00 19.24
C LEU A 30 -0.66 6.98 18.56
N ASP A 31 0.54 6.80 19.11
CA ASP A 31 1.55 5.90 18.57
C ASP A 31 1.09 4.43 18.63
N GLU A 32 0.48 4.00 19.74
CA GLU A 32 -0.09 2.65 19.88
C GLU A 32 -1.19 2.38 18.84
N VAL A 33 -2.01 3.40 18.59
CA VAL A 33 -3.12 3.31 17.65
C VAL A 33 -2.62 3.28 16.20
N LEU A 34 -1.62 4.11 15.88
CA LEU A 34 -0.97 4.13 14.58
C LEU A 34 -0.26 2.80 14.30
N GLU A 35 0.45 2.26 15.28
CA GLU A 35 1.10 0.95 15.17
C GLU A 35 0.09 -0.16 14.91
N SER A 36 -1.06 -0.13 15.60
CA SER A 36 -2.15 -1.09 15.36
C SER A 36 -2.72 -1.00 13.94
N ALA A 37 -2.85 0.22 13.39
CA ALA A 37 -3.30 0.44 12.02
C ALA A 37 -2.29 -0.10 11.00
N ILE A 38 -0.98 0.12 11.24
CA ILE A 38 0.09 -0.40 10.38
C ILE A 38 0.09 -1.93 10.39
N GLU A 39 -0.04 -2.57 11.55
CA GLU A 39 -0.08 -4.02 11.65
C GLU A 39 -1.34 -4.62 10.99
N LEU A 40 -2.48 -3.93 11.08
CA LEU A 40 -3.70 -4.34 10.35
C LEU A 40 -3.47 -4.30 8.84
N ALA A 41 -2.98 -3.17 8.31
CA ALA A 41 -2.69 -3.02 6.89
C ALA A 41 -1.60 -4.00 6.40
N LEU A 42 -0.60 -4.29 7.23
CA LEU A 42 0.41 -5.31 6.95
C LEU A 42 -0.20 -6.71 6.85
N GLY A 43 -1.17 -7.01 7.72
CA GLY A 43 -1.99 -8.23 7.64
C GLY A 43 -2.76 -8.33 6.33
N GLU A 44 -3.42 -7.25 5.91
CA GLU A 44 -4.15 -7.19 4.64
C GLU A 44 -3.23 -7.39 3.43
N LEU A 45 -2.05 -6.74 3.41
CA LEU A 45 -1.05 -6.93 2.36
C LEU A 45 -0.53 -8.38 2.32
N ARG A 46 -0.26 -9.00 3.47
CA ARG A 46 0.17 -10.40 3.54
C ARG A 46 -0.92 -11.35 3.05
N ASN A 47 -2.16 -11.11 3.45
CA ASN A 47 -3.31 -11.89 2.99
C ASN A 47 -3.49 -11.74 1.48
N PHE A 48 -3.43 -10.51 0.96
CA PHE A 48 -3.49 -10.26 -0.49
C PHE A 48 -2.39 -11.04 -1.22
N LEU A 49 -1.16 -11.04 -0.72
CA LEU A 49 -0.02 -11.72 -1.34
C LEU A 49 -0.05 -13.25 -1.27
N THR A 50 -0.91 -13.83 -0.43
CA THR A 50 -0.93 -15.29 -0.20
C THR A 50 -1.36 -16.04 -1.46
N GLY A 51 -0.51 -16.97 -1.92
CA GLY A 51 -0.75 -17.73 -3.16
C GLY A 51 -0.56 -16.95 -4.46
N ARG A 52 -0.13 -15.68 -4.40
CA ARG A 52 0.08 -14.83 -5.58
C ARG A 52 1.55 -14.81 -6.03
N SER A 53 1.76 -14.37 -7.26
CA SER A 53 3.10 -14.16 -7.83
C SER A 53 3.93 -13.19 -6.98
N ALA A 54 5.24 -13.45 -6.85
CA ALA A 54 6.20 -12.55 -6.21
C ALA A 54 6.24 -11.13 -6.82
N ARG A 55 5.78 -10.99 -8.07
CA ARG A 55 5.68 -9.69 -8.76
C ARG A 55 4.82 -8.68 -7.99
N TYR A 56 3.73 -9.12 -7.34
CA TYR A 56 2.91 -8.22 -6.52
C TYR A 56 3.69 -7.65 -5.35
N ARG A 57 4.49 -8.48 -4.66
CA ARG A 57 5.34 -8.03 -3.55
C ARG A 57 6.39 -7.04 -4.04
N ILE A 58 7.01 -7.30 -5.20
CA ILE A 58 7.96 -6.39 -5.82
C ILE A 58 7.29 -5.03 -6.07
N LEU A 59 6.13 -5.01 -6.74
CA LEU A 59 5.40 -3.78 -7.02
C LEU A 59 5.03 -3.02 -5.74
N ILE A 60 4.42 -3.69 -4.75
CA ILE A 60 4.01 -3.05 -3.49
C ILE A 60 5.21 -2.41 -2.78
N LYS A 61 6.37 -3.08 -2.72
CA LYS A 61 7.58 -2.54 -2.09
C LYS A 61 8.19 -1.37 -2.87
N GLN A 62 8.01 -1.32 -4.19
CA GLN A 62 8.58 -0.28 -5.06
C GLN A 62 7.68 0.95 -5.23
N LEU A 63 6.39 0.83 -4.93
CA LEU A 63 5.37 1.88 -5.07
C LEU A 63 5.15 2.72 -3.79
N THR A 64 6.10 2.66 -2.84
CA THR A 64 6.15 3.61 -1.70
C THR A 64 6.40 5.04 -2.16
N VAL A 65 6.97 5.20 -3.36
CA VAL A 65 7.12 6.46 -4.11
C VAL A 65 6.46 6.33 -5.48
N LYS A 66 6.16 7.46 -6.12
CA LYS A 66 5.59 7.47 -7.47
C LYS A 66 6.56 6.84 -8.47
N ARG A 67 6.03 5.99 -9.34
CA ARG A 67 6.78 5.32 -10.42
C ARG A 67 5.96 5.33 -11.70
N ASN A 68 6.60 5.56 -12.82
CA ASN A 68 5.95 5.39 -14.12
C ASN A 68 5.98 3.93 -14.59
N TRP A 69 5.19 3.64 -15.63
CA TRP A 69 5.08 2.30 -16.22
C TRP A 69 6.44 1.66 -16.59
N ARG A 70 7.35 2.43 -17.21
CA ARG A 70 8.63 1.91 -17.71
C ARG A 70 9.54 1.47 -16.56
N GLU A 71 9.57 2.24 -15.47
CA GLU A 71 10.33 1.88 -14.28
C GLU A 71 9.83 0.58 -13.66
N LEU A 72 8.51 0.43 -13.51
CA LEU A 72 7.91 -0.78 -12.91
C LEU A 72 8.13 -2.02 -13.76
N LYS A 73 8.03 -1.88 -15.09
CA LYS A 73 8.36 -2.94 -16.03
C LYS A 73 9.82 -3.38 -15.86
N SER A 74 10.75 -2.42 -15.90
CA SER A 74 12.18 -2.68 -15.76
C SER A 74 12.54 -3.35 -14.42
N LEU A 75 11.88 -2.96 -13.32
CA LEU A 75 12.09 -3.56 -12.00
C LEU A 75 11.71 -5.06 -11.98
N ILE A 76 10.57 -5.43 -12.57
CA ILE A 76 10.17 -6.84 -12.66
C ILE A 76 11.10 -7.61 -13.61
N GLU A 77 11.42 -7.04 -14.77
CA GLU A 77 12.31 -7.67 -15.75
C GLU A 77 13.69 -7.94 -15.17
N SER A 78 14.24 -6.98 -14.41
CA SER A 78 15.53 -7.12 -13.73
C SER A 78 15.49 -8.19 -12.65
N ALA A 79 14.38 -8.27 -11.90
CA ALA A 79 14.21 -9.27 -10.85
C ALA A 79 14.08 -10.70 -11.42
N GLU A 80 13.55 -10.85 -12.63
CA GLU A 80 13.32 -12.16 -13.26
C GLU A 80 14.36 -12.56 -14.31
N GLY A 81 15.23 -11.63 -14.73
CA GLY A 81 16.20 -11.85 -15.80
C GLY A 81 15.57 -12.09 -17.18
N LYS A 82 14.33 -11.63 -17.40
CA LYS A 82 13.60 -11.83 -18.66
C LYS A 82 12.60 -10.72 -18.95
N ALA A 83 12.24 -10.55 -20.22
CA ALA A 83 11.26 -9.57 -20.65
C ALA A 83 9.86 -9.85 -20.08
N LEU A 84 9.14 -8.78 -19.76
CA LEU A 84 7.76 -8.80 -19.28
C LEU A 84 6.84 -8.28 -20.38
N ASN A 85 5.78 -9.03 -20.66
CA ASN A 85 4.72 -8.54 -21.55
C ASN A 85 3.95 -7.38 -20.90
N ASP A 86 3.65 -6.33 -21.67
CA ASP A 86 2.85 -5.19 -21.22
C ASP A 86 1.48 -5.61 -20.67
N LYS A 87 0.83 -6.61 -21.26
CA LYS A 87 -0.43 -7.16 -20.73
C LYS A 87 -0.26 -7.75 -19.33
N SER A 88 0.90 -8.37 -19.04
CA SER A 88 1.17 -8.90 -17.71
C SER A 88 1.31 -7.78 -16.68
N LEU A 89 2.06 -6.72 -16.98
CA LEU A 89 2.15 -5.56 -16.08
C LEU A 89 0.81 -4.88 -15.89
N TYR A 90 0.01 -4.76 -16.96
CA TYR A 90 -1.34 -4.20 -16.91
C TYR A 90 -2.22 -4.97 -15.93
N VAL A 91 -2.25 -6.30 -16.02
CA VAL A 91 -3.07 -7.14 -15.13
C VAL A 91 -2.66 -6.98 -13.68
N LEU A 92 -1.34 -6.99 -13.39
CA LEU A 92 -0.83 -6.82 -12.02
C LEU A 92 -1.25 -5.46 -11.43
N LEU A 93 -1.03 -4.38 -12.17
CA LEU A 93 -1.36 -3.03 -11.71
C LEU A 93 -2.86 -2.82 -11.62
N LYS A 94 -3.63 -3.36 -12.58
CA LYS A 94 -5.09 -3.31 -12.53
C LYS A 94 -5.63 -3.98 -11.29
N GLU A 95 -5.17 -5.18 -10.96
CA GLU A 95 -5.64 -5.88 -9.77
C GLU A 95 -5.26 -5.13 -8.48
N LEU A 96 -4.05 -4.55 -8.40
CA LEU A 96 -3.68 -3.71 -7.27
C LEU A 96 -4.58 -2.46 -7.14
N MET A 97 -5.00 -1.86 -8.25
CA MET A 97 -5.96 -0.74 -8.25
C MET A 97 -7.38 -1.16 -7.90
N ASP A 98 -7.85 -2.30 -8.44
CA ASP A 98 -9.18 -2.84 -8.16
C ASP A 98 -9.33 -3.21 -6.67
N HIS A 99 -8.25 -3.62 -6.01
CA HIS A 99 -8.18 -3.84 -4.57
C HIS A 99 -7.90 -2.57 -3.75
N GLY A 100 -7.77 -1.40 -4.38
CA GLY A 100 -7.51 -0.14 -3.70
C GLY A 100 -6.13 -0.04 -3.05
N ILE A 101 -5.17 -0.90 -3.41
CA ILE A 101 -3.80 -0.89 -2.85
C ILE A 101 -2.95 0.17 -3.55
N VAL A 102 -3.17 0.37 -4.86
CA VAL A 102 -2.44 1.32 -5.71
C VAL A 102 -3.42 2.29 -6.34
N GLU A 103 -3.00 3.53 -6.52
CA GLU A 103 -3.68 4.52 -7.33
C GLU A 103 -2.81 4.95 -8.51
N LYS A 104 -3.44 5.50 -9.55
CA LYS A 104 -2.76 6.08 -10.70
C LYS A 104 -2.98 7.59 -10.74
N VAL A 105 -1.90 8.36 -10.61
CA VAL A 105 -1.91 9.83 -10.60
C VAL A 105 -0.95 10.34 -11.66
N ASN A 106 -1.42 11.19 -12.58
CA ASN A 106 -0.58 11.78 -13.64
C ASN A 106 0.26 10.76 -14.42
N ASN A 107 -0.32 9.60 -14.73
CA ASN A 107 0.33 8.48 -15.41
C ASN A 107 1.45 7.76 -14.63
N GLU A 108 1.55 8.03 -13.33
CA GLU A 108 2.40 7.31 -12.38
C GLU A 108 1.54 6.51 -11.41
N TYR A 109 2.14 5.49 -10.81
CA TYR A 109 1.51 4.60 -9.85
C TYR A 109 2.13 4.83 -8.48
N VAL A 110 1.32 4.73 -7.43
CA VAL A 110 1.77 4.86 -6.04
C VAL A 110 0.79 4.11 -5.12
N LEU A 111 1.22 3.68 -3.93
CA LEU A 111 0.30 3.16 -2.93
C LEU A 111 -0.79 4.20 -2.60
N SER A 112 -2.03 3.74 -2.40
CA SER A 112 -3.21 4.60 -2.29
C SER A 112 -3.26 5.39 -0.98
N ASP A 113 -2.69 4.86 0.12
CA ASP A 113 -2.72 5.55 1.40
C ASP A 113 -1.40 5.47 2.21
N PRO A 114 -1.18 6.39 3.17
CA PRO A 114 0.05 6.44 3.97
C PRO A 114 0.28 5.25 4.90
N ILE A 115 -0.77 4.62 5.43
CA ILE A 115 -0.66 3.44 6.29
C ILE A 115 -0.20 2.24 5.46
N LEU A 116 -0.75 2.05 4.26
CA LEU A 116 -0.25 1.05 3.31
C LEU A 116 1.23 1.28 2.96
N ARG A 117 1.67 2.53 2.79
CA ARG A 117 3.11 2.84 2.59
C ARG A 117 3.96 2.38 3.77
N ARG A 118 3.55 2.69 5.01
CA ARG A 118 4.28 2.27 6.22
C ARG A 118 4.28 0.74 6.38
N ALA A 119 3.16 0.08 6.08
CA ALA A 119 3.05 -1.37 6.08
C ALA A 119 3.94 -2.03 5.01
N ALA A 120 3.98 -1.47 3.80
CA ALA A 120 4.80 -2.01 2.71
C ALA A 120 6.31 -2.00 3.01
N LEU A 121 6.79 -1.07 3.85
CA LEU A 121 8.17 -1.04 4.33
C LEU A 121 8.51 -2.21 5.27
N ARG A 122 7.50 -2.91 5.81
CA ARG A 122 7.63 -4.06 6.72
C ARG A 122 7.37 -5.42 6.04
N LEU A 123 7.21 -5.45 4.70
CA LEU A 123 7.01 -6.66 3.88
C LEU A 123 8.31 -7.34 3.44
#